data_AF-A0A0M4DBH5-F1
#
_entry.id   AF-A0A0M4DBH5-F1
#
_cell.length_a   1.000
_cell.length_b   1.000
_cell.length_c   1.000
_cell.angle_alpha   90.00
_cell.angle_beta   90.00
_cell.angle_gamma   90.00
#
_symmetry.space_group_name_H-M   'P 1'
#
loop_
_entity.id
_entity.type
_entity.pdbx_description
1 polymer ?
#
loop_
_entity_poly.entity_id
_entity_poly.type
_entity_poly.pdbx_seq_one_letter_code
_entity_poly.pdbx_strand_id
1 'polypeptide(L)' 'MEDTMVPRFRVTIDIALRELPFAVVGGAGSALGIWVEAPVYAVAVGAFLITFRVTARLWKGQDL' A
#
# COMPACT_ATOMS: atom_id res chain seq x y z
N MET A 1 -13.01 -2.34 39.88
CA MET A 1 -12.91 -3.09 38.60
C MET A 1 -13.21 -2.07 37.52
N GLU A 2 -12.18 -1.32 37.11
CA GLU A 2 -12.31 -0.35 36.02
C GLU A 2 -12.41 -1.10 34.68
N ASP A 3 -13.60 -1.09 34.08
CA ASP A 3 -13.82 -1.51 32.69
C ASP A 3 -13.03 -0.58 31.76
N THR A 4 -11.82 -0.99 31.41
CA THR A 4 -11.01 -0.29 30.42
C THR A 4 -11.59 -0.61 29.05
N MET A 5 -12.48 0.26 28.59
CA MET A 5 -13.05 0.20 27.25
C MET A 5 -11.92 0.44 26.23
N VAL A 6 -11.32 -0.62 25.70
CA VAL A 6 -10.28 -0.51 24.68
C VAL A 6 -10.96 -0.10 23.37
N PRO A 7 -10.67 1.09 22.80
CA PRO A 7 -11.28 1.49 21.55
C PRO A 7 -10.84 0.50 20.46
N ARG A 8 -11.79 -0.34 20.02
CA ARG A 8 -11.54 -1.33 18.96
C ARG A 8 -11.54 -0.60 17.63
N PHE A 9 -10.41 0.01 17.28
CA PHE A 9 -10.20 0.56 15.95
C PHE A 9 -10.25 -0.59 14.93
N ARG A 10 -11.23 -0.56 14.03
CA ARG A 10 -11.26 -1.46 12.88
C ARG A 10 -10.55 -0.76 11.73
N VAL A 11 -9.42 -1.30 11.29
CA VAL A 11 -8.71 -0.80 10.11
C VAL A 11 -9.02 -1.73 8.95
N THR A 12 -9.71 -1.21 7.93
CA THR A 12 -9.90 -1.90 6.66
C THR A 12 -8.85 -1.38 5.69
N ILE A 13 -7.93 -2.25 5.28
CA ILE A 13 -6.95 -1.94 4.25
C ILE A 13 -7.52 -2.42 2.92
N ASP A 14 -7.94 -1.48 2.08
CA ASP A 14 -8.37 -1.76 0.72
C ASP A 14 -7.15 -1.63 -0.20
N ILE A 15 -6.82 -2.70 -0.91
CA ILE A 15 -5.69 -2.74 -1.85
C ILE A 15 -6.29 -2.91 -3.25
N ALA A 16 -6.40 -1.80 -3.99
CA ALA A 16 -6.87 -1.81 -5.35
C ALA A 16 -5.68 -1.74 -6.32
N LEU A 17 -5.66 -2.63 -7.32
CA LEU A 17 -4.71 -2.52 -8.42
C LEU A 17 -5.11 -1.28 -9.23
N ARG A 18 -4.22 -0.28 -9.27
CA ARG A 18 -4.39 0.89 -10.13
C ARG A 18 -4.40 0.37 -11.56
N GLU A 19 -5.44 0.72 -12.29
CA GLU A 19 -5.75 0.27 -13.66
C GLU A 19 -4.65 0.58 -14.70
N LEU A 20 -3.54 1.19 -14.26
CA LEU A 20 -2.32 1.26 -15.05
C LEU A 20 -1.85 -0.17 -15.38
N PRO A 21 -1.42 -0.44 -16.62
CA PRO A 21 -0.96 -1.76 -16.98
C PRO A 21 0.25 -2.08 -16.11
N PHE A 22 0.10 -3.05 -15.20
CA PHE A 22 1.16 -3.56 -14.34
C PHE A 22 2.45 -3.82 -15.13
N ALA A 23 2.31 -4.26 -16.39
CA ALA A 23 3.40 -4.44 -17.33
C ALA A 23 4.24 -3.17 -17.59
N VAL A 24 3.61 -1.99 -17.66
CA VAL A 24 4.31 -0.71 -17.88
C VAL A 24 5.09 -0.31 -16.63
N VAL A 25 4.51 -0.45 -15.43
CA VAL A 25 5.20 -0.10 -14.18
C VAL A 25 6.33 -1.09 -13.89
N GLY A 26 6.09 -2.39 -14.06
CA GLY A 26 7.10 -3.42 -13.90
C GLY A 26 8.23 -3.29 -14.92
N GLY A 27 7.90 -3.00 -16.18
CA GLY A 27 8.88 -2.80 -17.26
C GLY A 27 9.72 -1.54 -17.06
N ALA A 28 9.08 -0.39 -16.82
CA ALA A 28 9.78 0.87 -16.58
C ALA A 28 10.62 0.83 -15.29
N GLY A 29 10.08 0.24 -14.22
CA GLY A 29 10.80 0.06 -12.95
C GLY A 29 12.02 -0.84 -13.11
N SER A 30 11.90 -1.96 -13.81
CA SER A 30 13.04 -2.86 -14.05
C SER A 30 14.10 -2.20 -14.94
N ALA A 31 13.69 -1.49 -16.00
CA ALA A 31 14.61 -0.78 -16.88
C ALA A 31 15.39 0.33 -16.14
N LEU A 32 14.70 1.14 -15.35
CA LEU A 32 15.33 2.20 -14.55
C LEU A 32 16.18 1.64 -13.40
N GLY A 33 15.74 0.54 -12.78
CA GLY A 33 16.47 -0.14 -11.72
C GLY A 33 17.81 -0.70 -12.20
N ILE A 34 17.81 -1.32 -13.38
CA ILE A 34 19.04 -1.79 -14.04
C ILE A 34 19.93 -0.60 -14.42
N TRP A 35 19.36 0.50 -14.89
CA TRP A 35 20.13 1.67 -15.36
C TRP A 35 20.84 2.44 -14.25
N VAL A 36 20.29 2.45 -13.03
CA VAL A 36 20.85 3.18 -11.87
C VAL A 36 21.64 2.26 -10.94
N GLU A 37 21.77 0.96 -11.26
CA GLU A 37 22.24 -0.07 -10.31
C GLU A 37 21.50 0.03 -8.96
N ALA A 38 20.23 0.42 -9.02
CA ALA A 38 19.46 0.71 -7.83
C ALA A 38 19.18 -0.58 -7.06
N PRO A 39 19.22 -0.56 -5.71
CA PRO A 39 18.86 -1.72 -4.93
C PRO A 39 17.43 -2.14 -5.27
N VAL A 40 17.27 -3.41 -5.65
CA VAL A 40 16.01 -4.01 -6.13
C VAL A 40 14.83 -3.73 -5.18
N TYR A 41 15.10 -3.64 -3.88
CA TYR A 41 14.11 -3.29 -2.85
C TYR A 41 13.50 -1.90 -3.04
N ALA A 42 14.30 -0.89 -3.41
CA ALA A 42 13.79 0.46 -3.63
C ALA A 42 12.87 0.52 -4.86
N VAL A 43 13.25 -0.19 -5.92
CA VAL A 43 12.46 -0.32 -7.15
C VAL A 43 11.16 -1.06 -6.89
N ALA A 44 11.21 -2.16 -6.13
CA ALA A 44 10.03 -2.95 -5.79
C ALA A 44 9.02 -2.15 -4.96
N VAL A 45 9.48 -1.40 -3.95
CA VAL A 45 8.60 -0.53 -3.14
C VAL A 45 8.01 0.59 -3.98
N GLY A 46 8.81 1.24 -4.83
CA GLY A 46 8.33 2.28 -5.74
C GLY A 46 7.28 1.75 -6.71
N ALA A 47 7.55 0.62 -7.37
CA ALA A 47 6.59 -0.04 -8.26
C ALA A 47 5.31 -0.42 -7.51
N PHE A 48 5.41 -0.98 -6.31
CA PHE A 48 4.26 -1.33 -5.49
C PHE A 48 3.37 -0.12 -5.18
N LEU A 49 3.96 1.02 -4.78
CA LEU A 49 3.18 2.24 -4.47
C LEU A 49 2.55 2.89 -5.71
N ILE A 50 3.16 2.74 -6.88
CA ILE A 50 2.61 3.25 -8.15
C ILE A 50 1.49 2.36 -8.66
N THR A 51 1.66 1.04 -8.56
CA THR A 51 0.71 0.06 -9.07
C THR A 51 -0.46 -0.18 -8.11
N PHE A 52 -0.24 -0.14 -6.80
CA PHE A 52 -1.30 -0.41 -5.83
C PHE A 52 -1.75 0.88 -5.16
N ARG A 53 -3.05 1.17 -5.29
CA ARG A 53 -3.69 2.20 -4.48
C ARG A 53 -4.10 1.56 -3.16
N VAL A 54 -3.30 1.82 -2.12
CA VAL A 54 -3.60 1.39 -0.75
C VAL A 54 -4.47 2.45 -0.08
N THR A 55 -5.71 2.09 0.24
CA THR A 55 -6.63 2.95 0.99
C THR A 55 -6.88 2.34 2.36
N ALA A 56 -6.28 2.91 3.40
CA ALA A 56 -6.59 2.55 4.77
C ALA A 56 -7.83 3.32 5.23
N ARG A 57 -8.96 2.62 5.44
CA ARG A 57 -10.12 3.19 6.12
C ARG A 57 -10.06 2.81 7.59
N LEU A 58 -9.79 3.80 8.43
CA LEU A 58 -9.87 3.67 9.88
C LEU A 58 -11.34 3.85 10.29
N TRP A 59 -12.03 2.76 10.57
CA TRP A 59 -13.32 2.80 11.26
C TRP A 59 -13.05 2.98 12.74
N LYS A 60 -13.17 4.24 13.20
CA LYS A 60 -13.44 4.52 14.61
C LYS A 60 -14.85 3.99 14.84
N GLY A 61 -15.01 2.93 15.63
CA GLY A 61 -16.33 2.48 16.05
C GLY A 61 -17.05 3.68 16.67
N GLN A 62 -17.96 4.28 15.91
CA GLN A 62 -18.98 5.15 16.49
C GLN A 62 -19.93 4.18 17.16
N ASP A 63 -19.83 4.13 18.48
CA ASP A 63 -20.82 3.57 19.38
C ASP A 63 -22.21 3.95 18.85
N LEU A 64 -22.99 2.92 18.57
CA LEU A 64 -24.36 2.97 18.06
C LEU A 64 -25.31 2.95 19.25
#